data_AF-A0A950MRH8-F1
#
_entry.id   AF-A0A950MRH8-F1
#
_cell.length_a   1.000
_cell.length_b   1.000
_cell.length_c   1.000
_cell.angle_alpha   90.00
_cell.angle_beta   90.00
_cell.angle_gamma   90.00
#
_symmetry.space_group_name_H-M   'P 1'
#
loop_
_entity.id
_entity.type
_entity.pdbx_description
1 polymer ?
#
loop_
_entity_poly.entity_id
_entity_poly.type
_entity_poly.pdbx_seq_one_letter_code
_entity_poly.pdbx_strand_id
1 'polypeptide(L)'
;GDDVKSATAANNDTFHFTNCALQASPFNRGKDRWQGLEQFLLEQHAKKDRRRMTVITGPLFSPNDPVYKNDRMKYSVRCPLQYWKVCVLIRRKDDTPAATGFILGQEDIQDLPGFEAVFDVAATQIKIEDLEKKTGLNFGRLKEFDHFAQGGAPGTLEMPTAAGARQTVKAIRSGPDIVI
;
A
#
# COMPACT_ATOMS: atom_id res chain seq x y z
N GLY A 1 -17.19 -1.90 -8.09
CA GLY A 1 -18.62 -2.20 -8.02
C GLY A 1 -19.07 -2.65 -9.39
N ASP A 2 -19.99 -3.59 -9.44
CA ASP A 2 -20.55 -4.10 -10.70
C ASP A 2 -21.60 -3.14 -11.29
N ASP A 3 -22.04 -2.15 -10.50
CA ASP A 3 -22.96 -1.08 -10.88
C ASP A 3 -22.61 0.26 -10.20
N VAL A 4 -23.27 1.34 -10.64
CA VAL A 4 -23.08 2.69 -10.09
C VAL A 4 -23.42 2.73 -8.61
N LYS A 5 -24.50 2.05 -8.19
CA LYS A 5 -24.98 2.07 -6.81
C LYS A 5 -23.94 1.49 -5.84
N SER A 6 -23.40 0.32 -6.14
CA SER A 6 -22.35 -0.34 -5.37
C SER A 6 -21.04 0.45 -5.41
N ALA A 7 -20.70 1.08 -6.54
CA ALA A 7 -19.53 1.96 -6.63
C ALA A 7 -19.68 3.21 -5.74
N THR A 8 -20.85 3.84 -5.72
CA THR A 8 -21.15 4.98 -4.85
C THR A 8 -21.14 4.59 -3.38
N ALA A 9 -21.74 3.45 -3.03
CA ALA A 9 -21.73 2.94 -1.66
C ALA A 9 -20.29 2.70 -1.19
N ALA A 10 -19.48 1.96 -1.97
CA ALA A 10 -18.08 1.70 -1.64
C ALA A 10 -17.26 3.00 -1.53
N ASN A 11 -17.50 3.98 -2.41
CA ASN A 11 -16.85 5.29 -2.30
C ASN A 11 -17.18 5.97 -0.97
N ASN A 12 -18.46 6.00 -0.59
CA ASN A 12 -18.90 6.61 0.66
C ASN A 12 -18.32 5.87 1.89
N ASP A 13 -18.19 4.55 1.83
CA ASP A 13 -17.60 3.75 2.91
C ASP A 13 -16.16 4.17 3.23
N THR A 14 -15.41 4.69 2.25
CA THR A 14 -14.03 5.20 2.49
C THR A 14 -13.96 6.49 3.32
N PHE A 15 -15.08 7.23 3.49
CA PHE A 15 -15.14 8.51 4.22
C PHE A 15 -15.45 8.35 5.71
N HIS A 16 -15.41 7.14 6.26
CA HIS A 16 -15.54 6.92 7.71
C HIS A 16 -14.20 7.15 8.43
N PHE A 17 -14.23 7.78 9.61
CA PHE A 17 -13.02 8.07 10.40
C PHE A 17 -12.19 6.83 10.75
N THR A 18 -12.80 5.65 10.83
CA THR A 18 -12.10 4.38 11.06
C THR A 18 -11.17 3.98 9.90
N ASN A 19 -11.37 4.57 8.72
CA ASN A 19 -10.52 4.41 7.55
C ASN A 19 -9.45 5.53 7.43
N CYS A 20 -9.42 6.48 8.37
CA CYS A 20 -8.55 7.66 8.28
C CYS A 20 -7.35 7.58 9.24
N ALA A 21 -6.21 8.09 8.77
CA ALA A 21 -5.05 8.44 9.58
C ALA A 21 -4.60 9.87 9.22
N LEU A 22 -3.92 10.56 10.14
CA LEU A 22 -3.53 11.95 9.95
C LEU A 22 -2.43 12.12 8.90
N GLN A 23 -2.81 12.52 7.70
CA GLN A 23 -1.88 12.79 6.60
C GLN A 23 -1.76 14.28 6.34
N ALA A 24 -0.51 14.77 6.21
CA ALA A 24 -0.23 16.11 5.73
C ALA A 24 -0.86 16.30 4.35
N SER A 25 -1.41 17.48 4.12
CA SER A 25 -2.04 17.79 2.86
C SER A 25 -1.11 17.60 1.64
N PRO A 26 0.17 18.02 1.66
CA PRO A 26 1.10 17.74 0.56
C PRO A 26 1.38 16.24 0.34
N PHE A 27 1.39 15.45 1.42
CA PHE A 27 1.61 14.00 1.35
C PHE A 27 0.41 13.26 0.75
N ASN A 28 -0.81 13.57 1.20
CA ASN A 28 -2.04 12.92 0.73
C ASN A 28 -2.43 13.34 -0.70
N ARG A 29 -2.29 14.63 -1.03
CA ARG A 29 -2.70 15.17 -2.36
C ARG A 29 -1.59 15.19 -3.39
N GLY A 30 -0.35 14.89 -3.00
CA GLY A 30 0.80 14.83 -3.89
C GLY A 30 0.69 13.63 -4.82
N LYS A 31 0.62 13.91 -6.13
CA LYS A 31 0.70 12.89 -7.19
C LYS A 31 2.05 12.17 -7.24
N ASP A 32 3.03 12.62 -6.46
CA ASP A 32 4.39 12.09 -6.47
C ASP A 32 4.73 11.33 -5.17
N ARG A 33 3.77 11.15 -4.24
CA ARG A 33 4.03 10.50 -2.94
C ARG A 33 3.07 9.33 -2.67
N TRP A 34 1.91 9.62 -2.10
CA TRP A 34 0.97 8.57 -1.69
C TRP A 34 0.08 8.08 -2.84
N GLN A 35 -0.53 9.03 -3.56
CA GLN A 35 -1.32 8.74 -4.77
C GLN A 35 -0.40 8.34 -5.94
N GLY A 36 0.82 8.85 -5.98
CA GLY A 36 1.79 8.57 -7.06
C GLY A 36 2.22 7.12 -7.15
N LEU A 37 2.50 6.48 -6.02
CA LEU A 37 2.78 5.05 -6.01
C LEU A 37 1.54 4.27 -6.50
N GLU A 38 0.35 4.57 -5.99
CA GLU A 38 -0.87 3.90 -6.47
C GLU A 38 -1.11 4.09 -7.97
N GLN A 39 -0.95 5.31 -8.47
CA GLN A 39 -1.10 5.66 -9.87
C GLN A 39 -0.02 4.98 -10.73
N PHE A 40 1.25 5.02 -10.33
CA PHE A 40 2.38 4.38 -11.02
C PHE A 40 2.17 2.86 -11.12
N LEU A 41 1.83 2.21 -10.02
CA LEU A 41 1.59 0.76 -9.97
C LEU A 41 0.34 0.38 -10.79
N LEU A 42 -0.73 1.16 -10.72
CA LEU A 42 -1.97 0.89 -11.47
C LEU A 42 -1.81 1.18 -12.97
N GLU A 43 -1.13 2.25 -13.37
CA GLU A 43 -1.00 2.68 -14.76
C GLU A 43 0.06 1.91 -15.54
N GLN A 44 1.22 1.65 -14.92
CA GLN A 44 2.29 0.90 -15.58
C GLN A 44 2.01 -0.61 -15.61
N HIS A 45 1.38 -1.16 -14.56
CA HIS A 45 1.26 -2.61 -14.41
C HIS A 45 -0.19 -3.15 -14.46
N ALA A 46 -1.19 -2.51 -13.86
CA ALA A 46 -2.52 -3.12 -13.74
C ALA A 46 -3.50 -2.80 -14.89
N LYS A 47 -3.54 -1.53 -15.36
CA LYS A 47 -4.58 -1.04 -16.30
C LYS A 47 -4.45 -1.61 -17.72
N LYS A 48 -3.24 -1.67 -18.28
CA LYS A 48 -3.03 -2.25 -19.62
C LYS A 48 -3.45 -3.71 -19.70
N ASP A 49 -3.34 -4.42 -18.58
CA ASP A 49 -3.46 -5.87 -18.53
C ASP A 49 -4.63 -6.39 -17.67
N ARG A 50 -5.57 -5.55 -17.26
CA ARG A 50 -6.75 -5.94 -16.44
C ARG A 50 -6.39 -6.93 -15.31
N ARG A 51 -5.22 -6.73 -14.69
CA ARG A 51 -4.69 -7.65 -13.67
C ARG A 51 -5.41 -7.44 -12.36
N ARG A 52 -5.61 -8.52 -11.61
CA ARG A 52 -6.09 -8.44 -10.23
C ARG A 52 -4.94 -7.94 -9.36
N MET A 53 -5.22 -6.89 -8.60
CA MET A 53 -4.28 -6.29 -7.66
C MET A 53 -4.99 -6.09 -6.32
N THR A 54 -4.29 -6.41 -5.25
CA THR A 54 -4.71 -6.15 -3.87
C THR A 54 -3.67 -5.25 -3.25
N VAL A 55 -4.12 -4.19 -2.57
CA VAL A 55 -3.26 -3.29 -1.81
C VAL A 55 -3.72 -3.33 -0.36
N ILE A 56 -2.80 -3.64 0.53
CA ILE A 56 -2.97 -3.53 1.98
C ILE A 56 -2.15 -2.32 2.42
N THR A 57 -2.71 -1.48 3.28
CA THR A 57 -2.09 -0.21 3.66
C THR A 57 -2.37 0.15 5.09
N GLY A 58 -1.46 0.90 5.72
CA GLY A 58 -1.65 1.39 7.07
C GLY A 58 -0.59 2.40 7.50
N PRO A 59 -0.79 3.06 8.65
CA PRO A 59 0.23 3.86 9.30
C PRO A 59 1.29 2.96 9.95
N LEU A 60 2.51 3.49 10.08
CA LEU A 60 3.57 2.93 10.92
C LEU A 60 3.82 3.90 12.07
N PHE A 61 3.35 3.53 13.27
CA PHE A 61 3.50 4.37 14.45
C PHE A 61 4.87 4.19 15.10
N SER A 62 5.46 5.31 15.51
CA SER A 62 6.73 5.42 16.22
C SER A 62 6.53 6.16 17.55
N PRO A 63 7.36 5.90 18.58
CA PRO A 63 7.39 6.73 19.80
C PRO A 63 7.65 8.21 19.54
N ASN A 64 8.31 8.55 18.43
CA ASN A 64 8.64 9.93 18.05
C ASN A 64 7.54 10.63 17.23
N ASP A 65 6.41 9.96 16.99
CA ASP A 65 5.30 10.55 16.25
C ASP A 65 4.71 11.75 17.00
N PRO A 66 4.51 12.90 16.33
CA PRO A 66 3.89 14.07 16.93
C PRO A 66 2.49 13.76 17.47
N VAL A 67 2.16 14.35 18.62
CA VAL A 67 0.81 14.27 19.18
C VAL A 67 -0.02 15.45 18.66
N TYR A 68 -1.14 15.15 18.02
CA TYR A 68 -2.10 16.14 17.53
C TYR A 68 -3.31 16.22 18.47
N LYS A 69 -3.71 17.45 18.78
CA LYS A 69 -4.95 17.81 19.46
C LYS A 69 -5.37 19.21 19.02
N ASN A 70 -6.66 19.40 18.77
CA ASN A 70 -7.24 20.74 18.56
C ASN A 70 -8.30 21.05 19.61
N ASP A 71 -8.76 22.30 19.63
CA ASP A 71 -9.71 22.82 20.63
C ASP A 71 -11.07 22.12 20.63
N ARG A 72 -11.40 21.38 19.56
CA ARG A 72 -12.65 20.61 19.44
C ARG A 72 -12.51 19.16 19.89
N MET A 73 -11.29 18.69 20.15
CA MET A 73 -11.02 17.31 20.54
C MET A 73 -10.87 17.14 22.05
N LYS A 74 -11.60 16.18 22.62
CA LYS A 74 -11.43 15.76 24.03
C LYS A 74 -10.27 14.78 24.23
N TYR A 75 -9.71 14.24 23.15
CA TYR A 75 -8.62 13.27 23.13
C TYR A 75 -7.48 13.78 22.25
N SER A 76 -6.30 13.19 22.41
CA SER A 76 -5.17 13.40 21.50
C SER A 76 -4.98 12.17 20.63
N VAL A 77 -4.42 12.36 19.44
CA VAL A 77 -4.05 11.27 18.51
C VAL A 77 -2.59 11.42 18.11
N ARG A 78 -1.91 10.31 17.82
CA ARG A 78 -0.57 10.37 17.21
C ARG A 78 -0.70 10.61 15.71
N CYS A 79 0.16 11.46 15.18
CA CYS A 79 0.31 11.72 13.75
C CYS A 79 1.45 10.82 13.24
N PRO A 80 1.16 9.72 12.55
CA PRO A 80 2.20 8.81 12.09
C PRO A 80 3.06 9.49 11.03
N LEU A 81 4.38 9.54 11.23
CA LEU A 81 5.29 10.11 10.23
C LEU A 81 5.52 9.17 9.04
N GLN A 82 5.19 7.89 9.20
CA GLN A 82 5.41 6.87 8.18
C GLN A 82 4.14 6.07 7.92
N TYR A 83 4.03 5.59 6.69
CA TYR A 83 2.96 4.73 6.21
C TYR A 83 3.57 3.58 5.45
N TRP A 84 2.82 2.50 5.29
CA TRP A 84 3.26 1.35 4.52
C TRP A 84 2.19 0.88 3.55
N LYS A 85 2.63 0.23 2.48
CA LYS A 85 1.78 -0.51 1.54
C LYS A 85 2.37 -1.88 1.27
N VAL A 86 1.53 -2.89 1.16
CA VAL A 86 1.85 -4.19 0.55
C VAL A 86 0.99 -4.32 -0.70
N CYS A 87 1.64 -4.36 -1.86
CA CYS A 87 0.98 -4.54 -3.13
C CYS A 87 1.15 -5.99 -3.58
N VAL A 88 0.03 -6.64 -3.90
CA VAL A 88 -0.02 -8.02 -4.41
C VAL A 88 -0.68 -8.00 -5.77
N LEU A 89 -0.04 -8.61 -6.76
CA LEU A 89 -0.57 -8.76 -8.11
C LEU A 89 -0.54 -10.23 -8.51
N ILE A 90 -1.49 -10.64 -9.35
CA ILE A 90 -1.48 -11.98 -9.95
C ILE A 90 -0.79 -11.91 -11.31
N ARG A 91 0.32 -12.65 -11.44
CA ARG A 91 1.08 -12.77 -12.69
C ARG A 91 0.22 -13.52 -13.71
N ARG A 92 0.10 -12.98 -14.92
CA ARG A 92 -0.69 -13.62 -16.00
C ARG A 92 -0.11 -14.94 -16.50
N LYS A 93 1.20 -15.13 -16.34
CA LYS A 93 1.92 -16.22 -16.99
C LYS A 93 1.64 -17.56 -16.33
N ASP A 94 1.66 -17.58 -15.00
CA ASP A 94 1.59 -18.77 -14.16
C ASP A 94 0.46 -18.68 -13.13
N ASP A 95 -0.32 -17.60 -13.14
CA ASP A 95 -1.35 -17.29 -12.14
C ASP A 95 -0.80 -17.27 -10.68
N THR A 96 0.50 -17.02 -10.52
CA THR A 96 1.15 -16.89 -9.21
C THR A 96 1.11 -15.46 -8.68
N PRO A 97 1.05 -15.25 -7.35
CA PRO A 97 1.16 -13.92 -6.79
C PRO A 97 2.59 -13.40 -6.84
N ALA A 98 2.73 -12.08 -7.02
CA ALA A 98 3.93 -11.32 -6.72
C ALA A 98 3.57 -10.25 -5.69
N ALA A 99 4.37 -10.13 -4.64
CA ALA A 99 4.15 -9.18 -3.55
C ALA A 99 5.34 -8.23 -3.42
N THR A 100 5.08 -7.00 -2.99
CA THR A 100 6.10 -5.99 -2.74
C THR A 100 5.66 -5.06 -1.62
N GLY A 101 6.55 -4.83 -0.65
CA GLY A 101 6.34 -3.90 0.45
C GLY A 101 6.93 -2.53 0.16
N PHE A 102 6.28 -1.49 0.68
CA PHE A 102 6.72 -0.10 0.62
C PHE A 102 6.56 0.60 1.97
N ILE A 103 7.49 1.49 2.30
CA ILE A 103 7.37 2.49 3.38
C ILE A 103 7.46 3.88 2.77
N LEU A 104 6.53 4.75 3.15
CA LEU A 104 6.38 6.11 2.65
C LEU A 104 6.39 7.08 3.84
N GLY A 105 7.34 8.00 3.85
CA GLY A 105 7.47 9.02 4.90
C GLY A 105 6.74 10.32 4.54
N GLN A 106 6.19 10.98 5.57
CA GLN A 106 5.70 12.36 5.54
C GLN A 106 6.52 13.26 6.48
N GLU A 107 7.80 12.93 6.66
CA GLU A 107 8.76 13.55 7.61
C GLU A 107 8.80 15.09 7.46
N ASP A 108 8.60 15.62 6.25
CA ASP A 108 8.52 17.06 5.91
C ASP A 108 7.41 17.83 6.64
N ILE A 109 6.54 17.15 7.40
CA ILE A 109 5.55 17.77 8.29
C ILE A 109 6.20 18.74 9.28
N GLN A 110 7.48 18.56 9.61
CA GLN A 110 8.17 19.41 10.58
C GLN A 110 8.57 20.80 10.04
N ASP A 111 8.64 21.01 8.71
CA ASP A 111 9.26 22.19 8.09
C ASP A 111 8.52 22.76 6.84
N LEU A 112 7.26 23.22 6.93
CA LEU A 112 6.58 23.83 5.76
C LEU A 112 6.59 25.37 5.82
N PRO A 113 7.23 26.05 4.86
CA PRO A 113 6.54 26.35 3.59
C PRO A 113 7.39 26.20 2.30
N GLY A 114 6.73 25.69 1.25
CA GLY A 114 7.14 25.75 -0.15
C GLY A 114 8.32 24.86 -0.54
N PHE A 115 8.09 23.56 -0.76
CA PHE A 115 9.14 22.73 -1.34
C PHE A 115 8.61 21.58 -2.20
N GLU A 116 9.12 21.52 -3.42
CA GLU A 116 9.05 20.40 -4.35
C GLU A 116 10.18 19.43 -3.98
N ALA A 117 9.87 18.14 -3.82
CA ALA A 117 10.88 17.10 -3.69
C ALA A 117 10.51 15.94 -4.63
N VAL A 118 11.46 15.61 -5.51
CA VAL A 118 11.41 14.52 -6.48
C VAL A 118 11.47 13.17 -5.76
N PHE A 119 10.57 12.26 -6.11
CA PHE A 119 10.42 10.95 -5.47
C PHE A 119 11.28 9.88 -6.14
N ASP A 120 12.07 9.15 -5.35
CA ASP A 120 12.75 7.93 -5.78
C ASP A 120 11.99 6.71 -5.26
N VAL A 121 11.30 6.01 -6.16
CA VAL A 121 10.52 4.79 -5.85
C VAL A 121 11.42 3.70 -5.24
N ALA A 122 12.70 3.61 -5.64
CA ALA A 122 13.63 2.61 -5.14
C ALA A 122 13.93 2.80 -3.64
N ALA A 123 13.93 4.05 -3.17
CA ALA A 123 14.19 4.38 -1.76
C ALA A 123 13.04 4.00 -0.81
N THR A 124 11.91 3.51 -1.34
CA THR A 124 10.70 3.22 -0.56
C THR A 124 10.37 1.74 -0.44
N GLN A 125 11.01 0.87 -1.21
CA GLN A 125 10.77 -0.57 -1.16
C GLN A 125 11.41 -1.21 0.08
N ILE A 126 10.69 -2.17 0.66
CA ILE A 126 11.15 -2.93 1.81
C ILE A 126 10.74 -4.39 1.66
N LYS A 127 11.54 -5.31 2.20
CA LYS A 127 11.15 -6.71 2.33
C LYS A 127 9.92 -6.81 3.23
N ILE A 128 8.96 -7.64 2.84
CA ILE A 128 7.74 -7.89 3.61
C ILE A 128 8.09 -8.40 5.00
N GLU A 129 9.10 -9.27 5.13
CA GLU A 129 9.57 -9.76 6.44
C GLU A 129 10.05 -8.61 7.35
N ASP A 130 10.76 -7.62 6.80
CA ASP A 130 11.24 -6.49 7.59
C ASP A 130 10.10 -5.51 7.91
N LEU A 131 9.09 -5.43 7.04
CA LEU A 131 7.85 -4.71 7.33
C LEU A 131 7.04 -5.40 8.45
N GLU A 132 6.96 -6.74 8.49
CA GLU A 132 6.37 -7.50 9.59
C GLU A 132 7.04 -7.15 10.92
N LYS A 133 8.39 -7.15 10.94
CA LYS A 133 9.17 -6.76 12.13
C LYS A 133 8.87 -5.32 12.59
N LYS A 134 8.72 -4.38 11.64
CA LYS A 134 8.44 -2.97 11.95
C LYS A 134 7.02 -2.73 12.44
N THR A 135 6.04 -3.40 11.84
CA THR A 135 4.61 -3.18 12.12
C THR A 135 4.08 -4.06 13.25
N GLY A 136 4.75 -5.17 13.55
CA GLY A 136 4.22 -6.23 14.41
C GLY A 136 3.07 -7.02 13.77
N LEU A 137 2.76 -6.77 12.50
CA LEU A 137 1.76 -7.51 11.74
C LEU A 137 2.36 -8.77 11.13
N ASN A 138 1.50 -9.73 10.84
CA ASN A 138 1.83 -10.94 10.09
C ASN A 138 1.03 -10.94 8.79
N PHE A 139 1.72 -10.87 7.66
CA PHE A 139 1.12 -10.89 6.32
C PHE A 139 1.03 -12.32 5.75
N GLY A 140 1.23 -13.32 6.60
CA GLY A 140 1.14 -14.74 6.29
C GLY A 140 2.20 -15.16 5.29
N ARG A 141 1.74 -15.76 4.19
CA ARG A 141 2.60 -16.33 3.15
C ARG A 141 3.10 -15.29 2.15
N LEU A 142 2.72 -14.01 2.26
CA LEU A 142 3.10 -13.00 1.26
C LEU A 142 4.62 -12.82 1.13
N LYS A 143 5.38 -13.05 2.20
CA LYS A 143 6.86 -13.05 2.15
C LYS A 143 7.47 -14.13 1.24
N GLU A 144 6.77 -15.25 1.02
CA GLU A 144 7.19 -16.28 0.06
C GLU A 144 7.17 -15.76 -1.38
N PHE A 145 6.35 -14.73 -1.64
CA PHE A 145 6.13 -14.11 -2.94
C PHE A 145 6.74 -12.72 -3.06
N ASP A 146 7.55 -12.33 -2.07
CA ASP A 146 8.20 -11.03 -2.05
C ASP A 146 9.26 -10.95 -3.15
N HIS A 147 8.92 -10.19 -4.19
CA HIS A 147 9.79 -9.96 -5.33
C HIS A 147 11.11 -9.29 -4.93
N PHE A 148 11.06 -8.34 -3.99
CA PHE A 148 12.23 -7.58 -3.57
C PHE A 148 13.17 -8.46 -2.75
N ALA A 149 12.63 -9.30 -1.85
CA ALA A 149 13.42 -10.28 -1.11
C ALA A 149 14.08 -11.34 -2.02
N GLN A 150 13.47 -11.63 -3.17
CA GLN A 150 13.99 -12.57 -4.17
C GLN A 150 15.09 -11.98 -5.08
N GLY A 151 15.56 -10.76 -4.82
CA GLY A 151 16.58 -10.09 -5.64
C GLY A 151 16.02 -9.36 -6.86
N GLY A 152 14.72 -9.08 -6.83
CA GLY A 152 14.04 -8.23 -7.80
C GLY A 152 14.66 -6.84 -7.94
N ALA A 153 14.61 -6.28 -9.15
CA ALA A 153 15.12 -4.94 -9.39
C ALA A 153 14.30 -3.90 -8.61
N PRO A 154 14.94 -2.95 -7.91
CA PRO A 154 14.24 -1.87 -7.24
C PRO A 154 13.32 -1.09 -8.21
N GLY A 155 12.17 -0.64 -7.71
CA GLY A 155 11.15 0.04 -8.50
C GLY A 155 10.25 -0.88 -9.33
N THR A 156 10.45 -2.20 -9.27
CA THR A 156 9.59 -3.19 -9.95
C THR A 156 8.76 -4.00 -8.95
N LEU A 157 7.66 -4.59 -9.43
CA LEU A 157 6.72 -5.37 -8.60
C LEU A 157 6.85 -6.89 -8.79
N GLU A 158 7.55 -7.33 -9.84
CA GLU A 158 7.65 -8.72 -10.21
C GLU A 158 8.96 -8.97 -10.97
N MET A 159 9.56 -10.15 -10.79
CA MET A 159 10.69 -10.56 -11.61
C MET A 159 10.16 -11.04 -12.96
N PRO A 160 10.90 -10.86 -14.06
CA PRO A 160 10.61 -11.57 -15.30
C PRO A 160 10.80 -13.07 -15.07
N THR A 161 9.71 -13.84 -14.88
CA THR A 161 9.81 -15.29 -14.71
C THR A 161 9.85 -16.02 -16.06
N ALA A 162 10.66 -17.09 -16.17
CA ALA A 162 10.58 -18.07 -17.26
C ALA A 162 9.25 -18.85 -17.20
N ALA A 163 8.78 -19.43 -18.31
CA ALA A 163 7.39 -19.91 -18.44
C ALA A 163 7.11 -21.13 -17.57
N GLY A 164 6.11 -21.03 -16.68
CA GLY A 164 5.69 -22.10 -15.76
C GLY A 164 4.17 -22.23 -15.71
N ALA A 165 3.71 -23.46 -15.43
CA ALA A 165 2.34 -23.92 -15.62
C ALA A 165 1.30 -23.26 -14.69
N ARG A 166 0.09 -23.15 -15.23
CA ARG A 166 -1.07 -22.44 -14.69
C ARG A 166 -1.75 -23.24 -13.56
N GLN A 167 -1.94 -22.65 -12.38
CA GLN A 167 -2.83 -23.20 -11.34
C GLN A 167 -4.09 -22.34 -11.20
N THR A 168 -5.25 -22.99 -11.20
CA THR A 168 -6.55 -22.32 -11.08
C THR A 168 -6.82 -21.96 -9.61
N VAL A 169 -6.66 -20.68 -9.24
CA VAL A 169 -6.96 -20.19 -7.88
C VAL A 169 -8.42 -19.76 -7.77
N LYS A 170 -9.08 -20.19 -6.69
CA LYS A 170 -10.50 -19.91 -6.40
C LYS A 170 -10.70 -18.42 -6.07
N ALA A 171 -11.74 -17.80 -6.62
CA ALA A 171 -12.06 -16.40 -6.32
C ALA A 171 -12.62 -16.28 -4.90
N ILE A 172 -12.04 -15.38 -4.09
CA ILE A 172 -12.56 -14.97 -2.78
C ILE A 172 -13.76 -14.05 -3.05
N ARG A 173 -14.96 -14.45 -2.62
CA ARG A 173 -16.21 -13.73 -2.88
C ARG A 173 -16.91 -13.26 -1.61
N SER A 174 -16.46 -13.72 -0.45
CA SER A 174 -17.06 -13.43 0.85
C SER A 174 -16.05 -13.55 1.99
N GLY A 175 -16.36 -12.94 3.15
CA GLY A 175 -15.52 -12.99 4.36
C GLY A 175 -15.09 -14.41 4.80
N PRO A 176 -15.94 -15.45 4.70
CA PRO A 176 -15.55 -16.83 4.99
C PRO A 176 -14.54 -17.46 4.02
N ASP A 177 -14.31 -16.88 2.84
CA ASP A 177 -13.28 -17.35 1.91
C ASP A 177 -11.87 -16.94 2.36
N ILE A 178 -11.79 -16.10 3.41
CA ILE A 178 -10.57 -15.73 4.12
C ILE A 178 -10.59 -16.50 5.44
N VAL A 179 -10.05 -17.71 5.45
CA VAL A 179 -9.81 -18.45 6.72
C VAL A 179 -8.33 -18.38 7.04
N ILE A 180 -8.05 -17.99 8.30
CA ILE A 180 -6.71 -17.89 8.91
C ILE A 180 -6.09 -19.28 9.05
#